data_AF-A0A1I2UKV2-F1
#
_entry.id   AF-A0A1I2UKV2-F1
#
_cell.length_a   1.000
_cell.length_b   1.000
_cell.length_c   1.000
_cell.angle_alpha   90.00
_cell.angle_beta   90.00
_cell.angle_gamma   90.00
#
_symmetry.space_group_name_H-M   'P 1'
#
loop_
_entity.id
_entity.type
_entity.pdbx_description
1 polymer ?
#
loop_
_entity_poly.entity_id
_entity_poly.type
_entity_poly.pdbx_seq_one_letter_code
_entity_poly.pdbx_strand_id
1 'polypeptide(L)'
;MKTSCGSGIRPSGCLNQDLQDVRMRRMKSRNMFKMLPLYLVAYLTLTSTIASAQVYQSGLILPDFSQVEESDVCCVYAPPDGFTVFDAPSGSAIGKLTRVGDSSHDDQAPYKLFFQQTSTRTQQQISYTNLEQIGYEVWAIPYVERKKGFVRILGKSSDIWISEAEIKRKSFRLSDWQSFLLSGAGDVLGYYANAPGLNLRKTPSSNAVLLKTLKGDLFEISPTGQMQGAWAKVKVKKYKEHPCVSDLEQDELTEYELEGWIKIVTDEGLPNVWFYARRC
;
A
#
# COMPACT_ATOMS: atom_id res chain seq x y z
N MET A 1 1.49 60.43 -12.90
CA MET A 1 1.37 61.23 -14.14
C MET A 1 0.00 61.89 -14.17
N LYS A 2 -0.04 63.20 -14.46
CA LYS A 2 -1.19 64.04 -14.86
C LYS A 2 -2.04 63.33 -15.93
N THR A 3 -3.36 63.48 -16.13
CA THR A 3 -4.30 64.64 -16.22
C THR A 3 -5.68 64.00 -16.55
N SER A 4 -6.84 64.39 -15.98
CA SER A 4 -7.74 65.50 -16.35
C SER A 4 -9.15 65.00 -16.74
N CYS A 5 -10.14 65.74 -16.23
CA CYS A 5 -11.60 65.71 -16.31
C CYS A 5 -12.28 65.64 -17.70
N GLY A 6 -13.57 65.29 -17.68
CA GLY A 6 -14.56 65.67 -18.72
C GLY A 6 -15.99 65.24 -18.37
N SER A 7 -16.90 66.21 -18.24
CA SER A 7 -18.27 66.17 -17.68
C SER A 7 -19.39 66.33 -18.73
N GLY A 8 -20.62 65.88 -18.41
CA GLY A 8 -21.91 66.33 -19.02
C GLY A 8 -23.05 65.29 -18.85
N ILE A 9 -24.03 65.40 -17.92
CA ILE A 9 -25.30 66.19 -17.88
C ILE A 9 -26.26 65.86 -19.06
N ARG A 10 -27.21 64.90 -18.92
CA ARG A 10 -28.70 64.97 -18.72
C ARG A 10 -29.55 65.49 -19.93
N PRO A 11 -30.90 65.33 -20.00
CA PRO A 11 -31.77 64.13 -19.92
C PRO A 11 -32.94 64.15 -20.99
N SER A 12 -33.94 63.25 -20.82
CA SER A 12 -35.40 63.37 -21.15
C SER A 12 -35.98 63.19 -22.58
N GLY A 13 -37.12 62.47 -22.63
CA GLY A 13 -38.14 62.45 -23.70
C GLY A 13 -38.67 61.02 -23.99
N CYS A 14 -39.73 60.50 -23.35
CA CYS A 14 -41.18 60.72 -23.49
C CYS A 14 -41.87 60.08 -24.73
N LEU A 15 -42.98 59.37 -24.44
CA LEU A 15 -44.18 59.10 -25.26
C LEU A 15 -44.03 58.16 -26.49
N ASN A 16 -45.01 57.39 -26.94
CA ASN A 16 -46.30 56.90 -26.42
C ASN A 16 -46.81 55.81 -27.41
N GLN A 17 -47.58 54.85 -26.88
CA GLN A 17 -48.81 54.23 -27.42
C GLN A 17 -49.01 53.78 -28.90
N ASP A 18 -49.88 52.76 -28.96
CA ASP A 18 -50.76 52.27 -30.04
C ASP A 18 -50.26 51.09 -30.90
N LEU A 19 -50.77 49.87 -30.69
CA LEU A 19 -52.07 49.29 -31.11
C LEU A 19 -52.19 49.13 -32.64
N GLN A 20 -52.20 47.87 -33.11
CA GLN A 20 -53.11 47.23 -34.08
C GLN A 20 -52.47 45.87 -34.46
N ASP A 21 -52.97 44.71 -34.07
CA ASP A 21 -54.21 44.00 -34.43
C ASP A 21 -54.10 43.08 -35.69
N VAL A 22 -54.58 41.86 -35.49
CA VAL A 22 -54.91 40.73 -36.41
C VAL A 22 -53.96 40.35 -37.57
N ARG A 23 -53.36 39.14 -37.50
CA ARG A 23 -53.68 38.05 -38.46
C ARG A 23 -53.07 36.68 -38.10
N MET A 24 -53.97 35.72 -37.93
CA MET A 24 -53.72 34.28 -37.91
C MET A 24 -52.88 33.80 -39.10
N ARG A 25 -51.88 32.94 -38.84
CA ARG A 25 -51.64 31.74 -39.66
C ARG A 25 -51.18 30.56 -38.78
N ARG A 26 -52.03 29.53 -38.77
CA ARG A 26 -51.69 28.16 -38.37
C ARG A 26 -50.53 27.65 -39.22
N MET A 27 -49.47 27.13 -38.60
CA MET A 27 -48.77 25.95 -39.11
C MET A 27 -48.37 25.02 -37.97
N LYS A 28 -48.81 23.77 -38.11
CA LYS A 28 -48.47 22.60 -37.31
C LYS A 28 -46.97 22.30 -37.43
N SER A 29 -46.31 22.13 -36.28
CA SER A 29 -45.08 21.34 -36.14
C SER A 29 -45.21 20.57 -34.81
N ARG A 30 -45.93 19.44 -34.78
CA ARG A 30 -45.42 18.07 -34.93
C ARG A 30 -44.11 17.82 -34.15
N ASN A 31 -44.29 17.13 -33.03
CA ASN A 31 -43.36 16.17 -32.41
C ASN A 31 -42.04 16.71 -31.86
N MET A 32 -42.07 17.28 -30.65
CA MET A 32 -40.86 17.42 -29.83
C MET A 32 -41.14 17.26 -28.33
N PHE A 33 -42.00 16.32 -27.98
CA PHE A 33 -42.22 15.88 -26.60
C PHE A 33 -42.03 14.37 -26.56
N LYS A 34 -41.24 13.88 -25.59
CA LYS A 34 -40.89 12.48 -25.27
C LYS A 34 -39.56 11.95 -25.84
N MET A 35 -38.42 12.56 -25.49
CA MET A 35 -37.13 11.84 -25.47
C MET A 35 -36.15 12.29 -24.36
N LEU A 36 -36.62 13.04 -23.36
CA LEU A 36 -35.74 13.58 -22.31
C LEU A 36 -35.63 12.81 -20.98
N PRO A 37 -36.46 11.81 -20.61
CA PRO A 37 -36.26 11.11 -19.33
C PRO A 37 -35.38 9.86 -19.43
N LEU A 38 -35.07 9.33 -20.64
CA LEU A 38 -34.32 8.07 -20.76
C LEU A 38 -32.79 8.26 -20.71
N TYR A 39 -32.27 9.38 -21.20
CA TYR A 39 -30.82 9.63 -21.21
C TYR A 39 -30.27 9.96 -19.83
N LEU A 40 -31.07 10.57 -18.93
CA LEU A 40 -30.63 10.85 -17.57
C LEU A 40 -30.52 9.58 -16.71
N VAL A 41 -31.42 8.60 -16.93
CA VAL A 41 -31.38 7.31 -16.23
C VAL A 41 -30.21 6.46 -16.71
N ALA A 42 -29.90 6.46 -18.03
CA ALA A 42 -28.75 5.75 -18.57
C ALA A 42 -27.39 6.33 -18.11
N TYR A 43 -27.30 7.65 -17.88
CA TYR A 43 -26.08 8.29 -17.37
C TYR A 43 -25.86 8.03 -15.87
N LEU A 44 -26.94 7.90 -15.08
CA LEU A 44 -26.86 7.58 -13.65
C LEU A 44 -26.58 6.09 -13.37
N THR A 45 -26.87 5.18 -14.30
CA THR A 45 -26.52 3.76 -14.14
C THR A 45 -25.11 3.41 -14.59
N LEU A 46 -24.39 4.31 -15.29
CA LEU A 46 -23.05 4.02 -15.82
C LEU A 46 -21.91 4.43 -14.87
N THR A 47 -22.18 5.16 -13.79
CA THR A 47 -21.15 5.65 -12.86
C THR A 47 -20.98 4.82 -11.59
N SER A 48 -21.76 3.75 -11.39
CA SER A 48 -21.77 2.95 -10.15
C SER A 48 -20.89 1.70 -10.17
N THR A 49 -20.07 1.47 -11.20
CA THR A 49 -19.09 0.38 -11.23
C THR A 49 -17.67 0.87 -11.35
N ILE A 50 -17.29 1.91 -10.58
CA ILE A 50 -15.89 2.00 -10.16
C ILE A 50 -15.77 1.00 -9.02
N ALA A 51 -15.59 -0.27 -9.39
CA ALA A 51 -15.07 -1.26 -8.46
C ALA A 51 -13.70 -0.73 -8.03
N SER A 52 -13.66 -0.04 -6.90
CA SER A 52 -12.42 0.36 -6.25
C SER A 52 -11.60 -0.91 -6.10
N ALA A 53 -10.61 -1.09 -6.97
CA ALA A 53 -9.54 -2.05 -6.72
C ALA A 53 -9.00 -1.65 -5.34
N GLN A 54 -9.28 -2.49 -4.33
CA GLN A 54 -8.84 -2.25 -2.97
C GLN A 54 -7.30 -2.23 -3.03
N VAL A 55 -6.74 -1.02 -2.96
CA VAL A 55 -5.30 -0.86 -2.80
C VAL A 55 -5.02 -1.33 -1.39
N TYR A 56 -4.37 -2.49 -1.27
CA TYR A 56 -3.94 -3.02 0.01
C TYR A 56 -3.12 -1.96 0.75
N GLN A 57 -3.45 -1.72 2.01
CA GLN A 57 -2.92 -0.59 2.80
C GLN A 57 -1.95 -1.03 3.89
N SER A 58 -1.25 -2.14 3.65
CA SER A 58 -0.36 -2.80 4.60
C SER A 58 0.99 -3.10 3.96
N GLY A 59 2.03 -3.14 4.78
CA GLY A 59 3.39 -3.33 4.31
C GLY A 59 4.41 -3.00 5.38
N LEU A 60 5.54 -2.45 4.97
CA LEU A 60 6.71 -2.18 5.79
C LEU A 60 7.14 -0.72 5.71
N ILE A 61 7.63 -0.19 6.83
CA ILE A 61 8.39 1.05 6.88
C ILE A 61 9.87 0.70 6.67
N LEU A 62 10.45 1.15 5.57
CA LEU A 62 11.82 0.81 5.15
C LEU A 62 12.66 2.08 4.98
N PRO A 63 13.99 2.02 5.23
CA PRO A 63 14.88 3.11 4.88
C PRO A 63 14.84 3.37 3.37
N ASP A 64 14.97 4.64 3.00
CA ASP A 64 15.28 5.04 1.63
C ASP A 64 16.80 5.16 1.51
N PHE A 65 17.47 4.06 1.12
CA PHE A 65 18.93 4.00 0.99
C PHE A 65 19.52 4.95 -0.07
N SER A 66 18.69 5.66 -0.84
CA SER A 66 19.16 6.79 -1.65
C SER A 66 19.41 8.06 -0.82
N GLN A 67 18.95 8.09 0.43
CA GLN A 67 18.97 9.24 1.33
C GLN A 67 19.56 8.94 2.71
N VAL A 68 19.85 7.68 3.04
CA VAL A 68 20.41 7.27 4.33
C VAL A 68 21.49 6.22 4.14
N GLU A 69 22.58 6.34 4.89
CA GLU A 69 23.65 5.35 4.92
C GLU A 69 23.19 4.11 5.72
N GLU A 70 23.54 2.92 5.24
CA GLU A 70 23.12 1.66 5.87
C GLU A 70 23.62 1.53 7.32
N SER A 71 24.77 2.11 7.65
CA SER A 71 25.33 2.17 8.99
C SER A 71 24.44 2.90 10.00
N ASP A 72 23.64 3.86 9.55
CA ASP A 72 22.83 4.72 10.43
C ASP A 72 21.51 4.05 10.83
N VAL A 73 21.12 3.03 10.05
CA VAL A 73 19.85 2.31 10.15
C VAL A 73 20.10 0.81 10.34
N CYS A 74 20.99 0.42 11.27
CA CYS A 74 21.13 -1.00 11.55
C CYS A 74 20.00 -1.58 12.38
N CYS A 75 19.71 -2.82 11.98
CA CYS A 75 19.20 -3.92 12.76
C CYS A 75 17.68 -3.82 12.92
N VAL A 76 17.14 -2.95 13.77
CA VAL A 76 15.74 -2.53 13.63
C VAL A 76 15.70 -1.23 12.86
N TYR A 77 15.07 -1.25 11.70
CA TYR A 77 14.89 -0.07 10.84
C TYR A 77 14.01 0.99 11.51
N ALA A 78 14.68 1.92 12.19
CA ALA A 78 14.11 3.10 12.80
C ALA A 78 15.14 4.24 12.81
N PRO A 79 14.72 5.50 12.61
CA PRO A 79 15.61 6.66 12.68
C PRO A 79 16.19 6.78 14.10
N PRO A 80 17.42 7.32 14.26
CA PRO A 80 18.07 7.46 15.57
C PRO A 80 17.24 8.23 16.61
N ASP A 81 16.45 9.22 16.18
CA ASP A 81 15.60 10.03 17.04
C ASP A 81 14.13 9.51 17.14
N GLY A 82 13.87 8.34 16.54
CA GLY A 82 12.59 7.63 16.56
C GLY A 82 11.47 8.27 15.74
N PHE A 83 10.32 7.60 15.64
CA PHE A 83 9.11 8.19 15.07
C PHE A 83 8.22 8.76 16.17
N THR A 84 7.63 9.93 15.94
CA THR A 84 6.51 10.39 16.78
C THR A 84 5.30 9.50 16.54
N VAL A 85 4.63 9.10 17.62
CA VAL A 85 3.43 8.26 17.54
C VAL A 85 2.20 8.96 18.11
N PHE A 86 1.06 8.69 17.50
CA PHE A 86 -0.23 9.33 17.75
C PHE A 86 -1.27 8.28 18.15
N ASP A 87 -2.26 8.68 18.96
CA ASP A 87 -3.40 7.84 19.35
C ASP A 87 -4.41 7.61 18.21
N ALA A 88 -4.50 8.56 17.29
CA ALA A 88 -5.36 8.51 16.10
C ALA A 88 -4.76 9.31 14.94
N PRO A 89 -5.25 9.15 13.70
CA PRO A 89 -4.85 10.00 12.59
C PRO A 89 -5.19 11.47 12.89
N SER A 90 -4.18 12.34 12.87
CA SER A 90 -4.29 13.75 13.30
C SER A 90 -4.73 13.94 14.76
N GLY A 91 -4.52 12.92 15.60
CA GLY A 91 -4.78 12.96 17.04
C GLY A 91 -3.64 13.59 17.84
N SER A 92 -3.59 13.26 19.12
CA SER A 92 -2.55 13.77 20.02
C SER A 92 -1.29 12.92 19.92
N ALA A 93 -0.12 13.55 19.97
CA ALA A 93 1.14 12.83 20.13
C ALA A 93 1.18 12.17 21.52
N ILE A 94 1.34 10.85 21.57
CA ILE A 94 1.32 10.06 22.81
C ILE A 94 2.71 9.55 23.21
N GLY A 95 3.69 9.64 22.32
CA GLY A 95 5.04 9.18 22.60
C GLY A 95 5.94 9.14 21.38
N LYS A 96 7.00 8.33 21.50
CA LYS A 96 7.94 8.03 20.42
C LYS A 96 8.19 6.54 20.31
N LEU A 97 8.36 6.07 19.09
CA LEU A 97 8.88 4.75 18.76
C LEU A 97 10.35 4.89 18.40
N THR A 98 11.25 4.52 19.31
CA THR A 98 12.68 4.82 19.18
C THR A 98 13.55 3.65 19.64
N ARG A 99 14.77 3.60 19.13
CA ARG A 99 15.84 2.81 19.75
C ARG A 99 16.24 3.52 21.05
N VAL A 100 16.52 2.76 22.10
CA VAL A 100 17.00 3.28 23.40
C VAL A 100 18.27 2.54 23.75
N GLY A 101 19.27 3.29 24.21
CA GLY A 101 20.61 2.78 24.53
C GLY A 101 21.66 3.60 23.81
N ASP A 102 22.84 3.65 24.41
CA ASP A 102 24.02 4.18 23.75
C ASP A 102 24.71 3.02 23.04
N SER A 103 24.66 3.01 21.71
CA SER A 103 25.29 1.96 20.89
C SER A 103 26.80 1.88 21.05
N SER A 104 27.45 2.88 21.69
CA SER A 104 28.86 2.79 22.07
C SER A 104 29.10 1.98 23.36
N HIS A 105 28.05 1.68 24.13
CA HIS A 105 28.11 0.97 25.41
C HIS A 105 27.17 -0.27 25.49
N ASP A 106 26.16 -0.38 24.62
CA ASP A 106 25.27 -1.53 24.46
C ASP A 106 25.20 -1.92 22.98
N ASP A 107 25.92 -2.97 22.59
CA ASP A 107 25.94 -3.50 21.21
C ASP A 107 24.58 -4.06 20.78
N GLN A 108 23.66 -4.30 21.73
CA GLN A 108 22.29 -4.75 21.47
C GLN A 108 21.32 -3.58 21.26
N ALA A 109 21.73 -2.33 21.50
CA ALA A 109 20.85 -1.16 21.34
C ALA A 109 20.23 -1.03 19.94
N PRO A 110 20.94 -1.32 18.83
CA PRO A 110 20.36 -1.28 17.48
C PRO A 110 19.24 -2.30 17.25
N TYR A 111 19.22 -3.39 18.02
CA TYR A 111 18.27 -4.49 17.88
C TYR A 111 16.97 -4.29 18.66
N LYS A 112 16.88 -3.26 19.51
CA LYS A 112 15.74 -3.04 20.41
C LYS A 112 14.95 -1.81 19.98
N LEU A 113 13.64 -1.98 19.82
CA LEU A 113 12.71 -0.87 19.60
C LEU A 113 11.83 -0.68 20.83
N PHE A 114 11.63 0.57 21.24
CA PHE A 114 10.84 0.92 22.41
C PHE A 114 9.75 1.91 22.04
N PHE A 115 8.57 1.72 22.63
CA PHE A 115 7.57 2.78 22.75
C PHE A 115 7.82 3.54 24.05
N GLN A 116 8.17 4.82 23.94
CA GLN A 116 8.37 5.75 25.04
C GLN A 116 7.17 6.68 25.14
N GLN A 117 6.35 6.50 26.19
CA GLN A 117 5.14 7.28 26.38
C GLN A 117 5.45 8.65 27.00
N THR A 118 4.87 9.72 26.44
CA THR A 118 5.17 11.10 26.87
C THR A 118 4.64 11.40 28.27
N SER A 119 3.43 10.94 28.61
CA SER A 119 2.74 11.29 29.85
C SER A 119 3.35 10.65 31.10
N THR A 120 3.69 9.36 31.01
CA THR A 120 4.19 8.55 32.13
C THR A 120 5.71 8.43 32.15
N ARG A 121 6.38 8.80 31.04
CA ARG A 121 7.81 8.56 30.79
C ARG A 121 8.20 7.08 30.88
N THR A 122 7.23 6.18 30.75
CA THR A 122 7.48 4.74 30.74
C THR A 122 8.00 4.31 29.37
N GLN A 123 8.88 3.32 29.38
CA GLN A 123 9.40 2.67 28.18
C GLN A 123 8.90 1.24 28.14
N GLN A 124 8.32 0.86 27.02
CA GLN A 124 7.91 -0.51 26.75
C GLN A 124 8.68 -1.02 25.53
N GLN A 125 9.43 -2.11 25.71
CA GLN A 125 10.08 -2.75 24.58
C GLN A 125 9.02 -3.37 23.65
N ILE A 126 9.18 -3.14 22.35
CA ILE A 126 8.38 -3.78 21.31
C ILE A 126 8.92 -5.19 21.12
N SER A 127 8.03 -6.18 21.25
CA SER A 127 8.36 -7.58 20.96
C SER A 127 8.71 -7.75 19.47
N TYR A 128 9.72 -8.56 19.17
CA TYR A 128 10.06 -8.96 17.80
C TYR A 128 8.89 -9.61 17.05
N THR A 129 7.91 -10.18 17.76
CA THR A 129 6.69 -10.73 17.13
C THR A 129 5.80 -9.65 16.49
N ASN A 130 6.06 -8.37 16.79
CA ASN A 130 5.41 -7.22 16.16
C ASN A 130 6.29 -6.54 15.10
N LEU A 131 7.46 -7.10 14.79
CA LEU A 131 8.37 -6.66 13.74
C LEU A 131 8.45 -7.75 12.67
N GLU A 132 8.78 -7.36 11.44
CA GLU A 132 9.05 -8.33 10.37
C GLU A 132 10.55 -8.51 10.20
N GLN A 133 11.05 -9.73 10.28
CA GLN A 133 12.44 -10.00 9.90
C GLN A 133 12.56 -10.04 8.37
N ILE A 134 13.33 -9.11 7.81
CA ILE A 134 13.47 -8.94 6.36
C ILE A 134 14.87 -9.25 5.83
N GLY A 135 15.80 -9.59 6.70
CA GLY A 135 17.16 -9.97 6.36
C GLY A 135 17.90 -10.62 7.53
N TYR A 136 19.18 -10.93 7.32
CA TYR A 136 20.04 -11.47 8.38
C TYR A 136 20.16 -10.44 9.50
N GLU A 137 19.45 -10.69 10.60
CA GLU A 137 19.43 -9.81 11.77
C GLU A 137 18.93 -8.38 11.44
N VAL A 138 18.02 -8.28 10.47
CA VAL A 138 17.36 -7.04 10.08
C VAL A 138 15.85 -7.16 10.22
N TRP A 139 15.24 -6.21 10.91
CA TRP A 139 13.81 -6.11 11.18
C TRP A 139 13.23 -4.78 10.72
N ALA A 140 12.06 -4.84 10.09
CA ALA A 140 11.27 -3.68 9.71
C ALA A 140 10.01 -3.56 10.57
N ILE A 141 9.47 -2.33 10.63
CA ILE A 141 8.21 -2.04 11.31
C ILE A 141 7.07 -2.27 10.32
N PRO A 142 6.19 -3.27 10.53
CA PRO A 142 5.03 -3.46 9.68
C PRO A 142 3.94 -2.43 9.99
N TYR A 143 3.24 -1.98 8.95
CA TYR A 143 2.00 -1.22 9.07
C TYR A 143 0.84 -2.02 8.46
N VAL A 144 -0.36 -1.83 9.01
CA VAL A 144 -1.56 -2.62 8.67
C VAL A 144 -2.68 -1.81 8.04
N GLU A 145 -2.60 -0.47 8.13
CA GLU A 145 -3.64 0.42 7.61
C GLU A 145 -3.04 1.80 7.28
N ARG A 146 -3.62 2.46 6.27
CA ARG A 146 -3.30 3.85 5.90
C ARG A 146 -4.55 4.71 5.96
N LYS A 147 -4.53 5.78 6.75
CA LYS A 147 -5.69 6.65 6.95
C LYS A 147 -5.27 8.10 7.14
N LYS A 148 -5.80 8.99 6.30
CA LYS A 148 -5.58 10.45 6.38
C LYS A 148 -4.10 10.87 6.46
N GLY A 149 -3.20 10.18 5.74
CA GLY A 149 -1.76 10.47 5.77
C GLY A 149 -1.02 9.95 7.00
N PHE A 150 -1.60 8.95 7.69
CA PHE A 150 -0.98 8.22 8.79
C PHE A 150 -1.02 6.72 8.50
N VAL A 151 -0.05 5.99 9.05
CA VAL A 151 -0.04 4.53 9.04
C VAL A 151 -0.24 3.99 10.45
N ARG A 152 -1.03 2.92 10.58
CA ARG A 152 -1.23 2.22 11.84
C ARG A 152 -0.24 1.08 11.97
N ILE A 153 0.42 0.99 13.12
CA ILE A 153 1.40 -0.06 13.44
C ILE A 153 0.97 -0.81 14.72
N LEU A 154 1.59 -1.97 14.99
CA LEU A 154 1.41 -2.78 16.22
C LEU A 154 -0.03 -3.29 16.45
N GLY A 155 -0.50 -4.21 15.62
CA GLY A 155 -1.91 -4.64 15.54
C GLY A 155 -2.49 -5.53 16.64
N LYS A 156 -1.95 -5.59 17.88
CA LYS A 156 -2.50 -6.50 18.93
C LYS A 156 -2.72 -5.92 20.32
N SER A 157 -2.04 -4.84 20.73
CA SER A 157 -2.18 -4.30 22.10
C SER A 157 -2.42 -2.79 22.19
N SER A 158 -2.18 -2.04 21.11
CA SER A 158 -2.44 -0.60 21.06
C SER A 158 -2.34 -0.10 19.63
N ASP A 159 -3.42 0.45 19.10
CA ASP A 159 -3.43 1.11 17.78
C ASP A 159 -2.65 2.42 17.88
N ILE A 160 -1.39 2.41 17.44
CA ILE A 160 -0.59 3.64 17.37
C ILE A 160 -0.33 4.01 15.92
N TRP A 161 -0.30 5.31 15.67
CA TRP A 161 -0.24 5.89 14.33
C TRP A 161 1.05 6.68 14.12
N ILE A 162 1.65 6.56 12.93
CA ILE A 162 2.81 7.36 12.51
C ILE A 162 2.43 8.19 11.30
N SER A 163 2.85 9.45 11.26
CA SER A 163 2.61 10.33 10.10
C SER A 163 3.45 9.89 8.89
N GLU A 164 2.81 9.74 7.72
CA GLU A 164 3.52 9.44 6.46
C GLU A 164 4.50 10.55 6.08
N ALA A 165 4.15 11.81 6.39
CA ALA A 165 5.01 12.96 6.14
C ALA A 165 6.27 12.94 7.02
N GLU A 166 6.16 12.44 8.25
CA GLU A 166 7.32 12.24 9.13
C GLU A 166 8.21 11.09 8.66
N ILE A 167 7.61 9.96 8.26
CA ILE A 167 8.34 8.83 7.67
C ILE A 167 9.22 9.32 6.52
N LYS A 168 8.64 10.06 5.57
CA LYS A 168 9.37 10.61 4.44
C LYS A 168 10.44 11.62 4.85
N ARG A 169 10.12 12.55 5.77
CA ARG A 169 11.08 13.57 6.24
C ARG A 169 12.30 12.95 6.94
N LYS A 170 12.16 11.75 7.49
CA LYS A 170 13.23 11.02 8.17
C LYS A 170 13.99 10.05 7.25
N SER A 171 13.86 10.19 5.93
CA SER A 171 14.51 9.32 4.94
C SER A 171 14.04 7.86 5.00
N PHE A 172 12.77 7.64 5.37
CA PHE A 172 12.10 6.35 5.25
C PHE A 172 11.00 6.42 4.20
N ARG A 173 10.59 5.26 3.72
CA ARG A 173 9.50 5.07 2.77
C ARG A 173 8.55 3.97 3.23
N LEU A 174 7.33 4.03 2.74
CA LEU A 174 6.39 2.92 2.84
C LEU A 174 6.58 2.01 1.63
N SER A 175 6.69 0.72 1.87
CA SER A 175 6.59 -0.31 0.82
C SER A 175 5.41 -1.19 1.16
N ASP A 176 4.42 -1.33 0.27
CA ASP A 176 3.40 -2.37 0.44
C ASP A 176 4.03 -3.77 0.31
N TRP A 177 3.34 -4.79 0.81
CA TRP A 177 3.84 -6.16 0.79
C TRP A 177 4.11 -6.69 -0.62
N GLN A 178 3.22 -6.39 -1.57
CA GLN A 178 3.43 -6.85 -2.95
C GLN A 178 4.69 -6.23 -3.54
N SER A 179 4.86 -4.92 -3.42
CA SER A 179 6.05 -4.21 -3.87
C SER A 179 7.31 -4.74 -3.21
N PHE A 180 7.28 -5.00 -1.89
CA PHE A 180 8.41 -5.57 -1.15
C PHE A 180 8.79 -6.97 -1.67
N LEU A 181 7.82 -7.89 -1.76
CA LEU A 181 8.01 -9.27 -2.23
C LEU A 181 8.43 -9.33 -3.71
N LEU A 182 8.01 -8.36 -4.52
CA LEU A 182 8.47 -8.25 -5.90
C LEU A 182 9.90 -7.74 -5.98
N SER A 183 10.24 -6.71 -5.20
CA SER A 183 11.58 -6.13 -5.21
C SER A 183 12.65 -7.07 -4.66
N GLY A 184 12.29 -7.91 -3.68
CA GLY A 184 13.20 -8.91 -3.11
C GLY A 184 13.30 -10.19 -3.94
N ALA A 185 12.53 -10.32 -5.03
CA ALA A 185 12.61 -11.49 -5.89
C ALA A 185 13.99 -11.56 -6.57
N GLY A 186 14.82 -12.51 -6.13
CA GLY A 186 16.21 -12.67 -6.57
C GLY A 186 17.25 -12.38 -5.48
N ASP A 187 16.87 -11.64 -4.43
CA ASP A 187 17.75 -11.38 -3.28
C ASP A 187 17.64 -12.44 -2.19
N VAL A 188 16.54 -13.18 -2.19
CA VAL A 188 16.28 -14.35 -1.33
C VAL A 188 16.38 -15.64 -2.15
N LEU A 189 16.64 -16.75 -1.47
CA LEU A 189 16.63 -18.10 -2.08
C LEU A 189 15.31 -18.37 -2.81
N GLY A 190 14.20 -17.96 -2.19
CA GLY A 190 12.88 -17.95 -2.77
C GLY A 190 11.81 -17.72 -1.71
N TYR A 191 10.56 -17.63 -2.18
CA TYR A 191 9.40 -17.56 -1.30
C TYR A 191 8.74 -18.93 -1.15
N TYR A 192 8.08 -19.15 -0.03
CA TYR A 192 7.43 -20.41 0.31
C TYR A 192 6.05 -20.16 0.89
N ALA A 193 5.12 -21.08 0.69
CA ALA A 193 3.74 -20.90 1.15
C ALA A 193 3.64 -20.97 2.68
N ASN A 194 2.88 -20.05 3.28
CA ASN A 194 2.46 -20.16 4.68
C ASN A 194 1.55 -21.38 4.87
N ALA A 195 1.51 -21.94 6.09
CA ALA A 195 0.56 -22.99 6.45
C ALA A 195 -0.90 -22.47 6.32
N PRO A 196 -1.86 -23.28 5.83
CA PRO A 196 -1.76 -24.70 5.49
C PRO A 196 -1.27 -24.99 4.05
N GLY A 197 -0.86 -23.97 3.30
CA GLY A 197 -0.45 -24.03 1.91
C GLY A 197 -1.13 -22.97 1.04
N LEU A 198 -0.64 -22.80 -0.18
CA LEU A 198 -1.12 -21.80 -1.13
C LEU A 198 -1.52 -22.44 -2.46
N ASN A 199 -2.64 -22.02 -3.03
CA ASN A 199 -3.15 -22.57 -4.27
C ASN A 199 -2.59 -21.83 -5.49
N LEU A 200 -1.84 -22.54 -6.33
CA LEU A 200 -1.42 -22.09 -7.66
C LEU A 200 -2.56 -22.31 -8.65
N ARG A 201 -2.97 -21.25 -9.34
CA ARG A 201 -4.12 -21.25 -10.24
C ARG A 201 -3.77 -20.77 -11.63
N LYS A 202 -4.58 -21.16 -12.63
CA LYS A 202 -4.34 -20.78 -14.02
C LYS A 202 -4.55 -19.27 -14.28
N THR A 203 -5.46 -18.64 -13.55
CA THR A 203 -5.79 -17.20 -13.65
C THR A 203 -5.96 -16.61 -12.24
N PRO A 204 -5.86 -15.28 -12.07
CA PRO A 204 -5.89 -14.61 -10.76
C PRO A 204 -7.31 -14.52 -10.17
N SER A 205 -7.88 -15.69 -9.84
CA SER A 205 -9.23 -15.80 -9.29
C SER A 205 -9.34 -17.01 -8.37
N SER A 206 -10.09 -16.89 -7.27
CA SER A 206 -10.37 -17.99 -6.35
C SER A 206 -11.17 -19.13 -6.99
N ASN A 207 -11.88 -18.86 -8.09
CA ASN A 207 -12.66 -19.84 -8.83
C ASN A 207 -11.92 -20.40 -10.06
N ALA A 208 -10.69 -19.93 -10.31
CA ALA A 208 -9.89 -20.42 -11.43
C ALA A 208 -9.44 -21.87 -11.22
N VAL A 209 -9.16 -22.56 -12.33
CA VAL A 209 -8.61 -23.92 -12.34
C VAL A 209 -7.39 -23.98 -11.41
N LEU A 210 -7.45 -24.89 -10.43
CA LEU A 210 -6.36 -25.20 -9.53
C LEU A 210 -5.32 -26.04 -10.28
N LEU A 211 -4.08 -25.56 -10.34
CA LEU A 211 -2.96 -26.29 -10.92
C LEU A 211 -2.27 -27.16 -9.87
N LYS A 212 -2.01 -26.60 -8.68
CA LYS A 212 -1.35 -27.28 -7.57
C LYS A 212 -1.64 -26.56 -6.25
N THR A 213 -1.64 -27.29 -5.14
CA THR A 213 -1.49 -26.70 -3.81
C THR A 213 -0.03 -26.81 -3.38
N LEU A 214 0.59 -25.68 -3.11
CA LEU A 214 1.98 -25.52 -2.69
C LEU A 214 2.05 -25.64 -1.16
N LYS A 215 2.88 -26.55 -0.65
CA LYS A 215 3.02 -26.81 0.79
C LYS A 215 4.47 -27.13 1.13
N GLY A 216 4.97 -26.51 2.19
CA GLY A 216 6.36 -26.67 2.63
C GLY A 216 7.34 -25.86 1.79
N ASP A 217 8.61 -26.05 2.08
CA ASP A 217 9.76 -25.32 1.55
C ASP A 217 10.38 -25.97 0.30
N LEU A 218 9.89 -27.13 -0.13
CA LEU A 218 10.30 -27.74 -1.40
C LEU A 218 9.64 -27.13 -2.64
N PHE A 219 8.68 -26.20 -2.44
CA PHE A 219 8.06 -25.44 -3.51
C PHE A 219 8.55 -24.00 -3.45
N GLU A 220 9.61 -23.71 -4.18
CA GLU A 220 10.10 -22.35 -4.33
C GLU A 220 9.15 -21.55 -5.22
N ILE A 221 8.78 -20.36 -4.78
CA ILE A 221 7.89 -19.44 -5.46
C ILE A 221 8.70 -18.19 -5.85
N SER A 222 8.75 -17.89 -7.14
CA SER A 222 9.44 -16.71 -7.67
C SER A 222 8.44 -15.82 -8.43
N PRO A 223 8.14 -14.60 -7.95
CA PRO A 223 7.31 -13.66 -8.68
C PRO A 223 7.88 -13.27 -10.05
N THR A 224 7.01 -13.14 -11.05
CA THR A 224 7.40 -12.79 -12.43
C THR A 224 7.31 -11.28 -12.72
N GLY A 225 6.90 -10.46 -11.75
CA GLY A 225 6.60 -9.04 -11.93
C GLY A 225 5.15 -8.73 -12.32
N GLN A 226 4.36 -9.73 -12.75
CA GLN A 226 2.96 -9.51 -13.13
C GLN A 226 2.02 -9.60 -11.92
N MET A 227 1.19 -8.57 -11.74
CA MET A 227 0.26 -8.43 -10.61
C MET A 227 -1.16 -8.12 -11.08
N GLN A 228 -2.15 -8.68 -10.38
CA GLN A 228 -3.56 -8.34 -10.53
C GLN A 228 -4.26 -8.35 -9.16
N GLY A 229 -4.37 -7.17 -8.53
CA GLY A 229 -4.86 -7.06 -7.14
C GLY A 229 -3.94 -7.78 -6.15
N ALA A 230 -4.49 -8.70 -5.35
CA ALA A 230 -3.72 -9.56 -4.44
C ALA A 230 -2.99 -10.72 -5.15
N TRP A 231 -3.15 -10.87 -6.45
CA TRP A 231 -2.60 -12.00 -7.18
C TRP A 231 -1.29 -11.63 -7.83
N ALA A 232 -0.30 -12.50 -7.67
CA ALA A 232 0.98 -12.45 -8.36
C ALA A 232 1.09 -13.64 -9.31
N LYS A 233 1.55 -13.39 -10.53
CA LYS A 233 1.98 -14.47 -11.40
C LYS A 233 3.38 -14.90 -10.98
N VAL A 234 3.55 -16.20 -10.78
CA VAL A 234 4.76 -16.80 -10.21
C VAL A 234 5.22 -17.97 -11.07
N LYS A 235 6.52 -18.18 -11.08
CA LYS A 235 7.14 -19.47 -11.41
C LYS A 235 7.32 -20.24 -10.12
N VAL A 236 7.06 -21.54 -10.18
CA VAL A 236 7.21 -22.45 -9.04
C VAL A 236 8.15 -23.57 -9.44
N LYS A 237 9.23 -23.75 -8.68
CA LYS A 237 10.11 -24.90 -8.80
C LYS A 237 9.81 -25.88 -7.67
N LYS A 238 9.56 -27.13 -8.02
CA LYS A 238 9.48 -28.22 -7.05
C LYS A 238 10.84 -28.90 -7.01
N TYR A 239 11.49 -28.89 -5.84
CA TYR A 239 12.74 -29.60 -5.63
C TYR A 239 12.55 -31.00 -5.08
N LYS A 240 13.46 -31.92 -5.41
CA LYS A 240 13.53 -33.27 -4.82
C LYS A 240 13.92 -33.21 -3.34
N GLU A 241 14.87 -32.34 -3.02
CA GLU A 241 15.34 -32.02 -1.67
C GLU A 241 15.63 -30.52 -1.54
N HIS A 242 15.89 -30.02 -0.33
CA HIS A 242 16.04 -28.58 -0.13
C HIS A 242 17.41 -28.10 -0.66
N PRO A 243 17.49 -27.00 -1.44
CA PRO A 243 18.74 -26.57 -2.08
C PRO A 243 19.86 -26.20 -1.10
N CYS A 244 19.54 -25.81 0.14
CA CYS A 244 20.57 -25.54 1.16
C CYS A 244 21.34 -26.78 1.66
N VAL A 245 20.86 -27.99 1.40
CA VAL A 245 21.45 -29.24 1.92
C VAL A 245 21.75 -30.27 0.83
N SER A 246 21.55 -29.89 -0.42
CA SER A 246 21.71 -30.78 -1.57
C SER A 246 23.13 -30.70 -2.11
N ASP A 247 23.70 -31.86 -2.44
CA ASP A 247 24.93 -31.96 -3.23
C ASP A 247 24.63 -32.09 -4.74
N LEU A 248 23.36 -32.05 -5.13
CA LEU A 248 22.93 -32.16 -6.53
C LEU A 248 23.08 -30.83 -7.26
N GLU A 249 23.40 -30.92 -8.54
CA GLU A 249 23.32 -29.77 -9.45
C GLU A 249 21.87 -29.31 -9.62
N GLN A 250 21.66 -28.04 -9.98
CA GLN A 250 20.34 -27.41 -9.94
C GLN A 250 19.30 -28.06 -10.88
N ASP A 251 19.76 -28.56 -12.04
CA ASP A 251 18.93 -29.27 -13.01
C ASP A 251 18.55 -30.68 -12.53
N GLU A 252 19.43 -31.35 -11.79
CA GLU A 252 19.15 -32.64 -11.15
C GLU A 252 18.26 -32.50 -9.92
N LEU A 253 18.38 -31.38 -9.18
CA LEU A 253 17.61 -31.08 -7.98
C LEU A 253 16.14 -30.74 -8.29
N THR A 254 15.90 -30.12 -9.44
CA THR A 254 14.55 -29.69 -9.85
C THR A 254 13.73 -30.88 -10.35
N GLU A 255 12.61 -31.17 -9.69
CA GLU A 255 11.68 -32.23 -10.09
C GLU A 255 10.79 -31.78 -11.25
N TYR A 256 10.22 -30.57 -11.16
CA TYR A 256 9.46 -29.92 -12.22
C TYR A 256 9.25 -28.44 -11.94
N GLU A 257 8.84 -27.71 -12.98
CA GLU A 257 8.43 -26.31 -12.89
C GLU A 257 6.97 -26.12 -13.30
N LEU A 258 6.31 -25.15 -12.67
CA LEU A 258 4.96 -24.70 -13.03
C LEU A 258 4.93 -23.18 -13.09
N GLU A 259 4.01 -22.64 -13.90
CA GLU A 259 3.71 -21.22 -13.91
C GLU A 259 2.21 -21.01 -13.66
N GLY A 260 1.88 -20.00 -12.86
CA GLY A 260 0.49 -19.68 -12.56
C GLY A 260 0.36 -18.47 -11.66
N TRP A 261 -0.82 -18.32 -11.06
CA TRP A 261 -1.17 -17.21 -10.19
C TRP A 261 -1.40 -17.71 -8.77
N ILE A 262 -0.80 -17.02 -7.81
CA ILE A 262 -1.06 -17.20 -6.39
C ILE A 262 -1.64 -15.92 -5.81
N LYS A 263 -2.45 -16.05 -4.76
CA LYS A 263 -2.88 -14.92 -3.95
C LYS A 263 -1.77 -14.58 -2.96
N ILE A 264 -0.82 -13.75 -3.37
CA ILE A 264 0.44 -13.52 -2.63
C ILE A 264 0.23 -12.75 -1.32
N VAL A 265 -0.85 -11.97 -1.22
CA VAL A 265 -1.30 -11.33 0.01
C VAL A 265 -2.74 -11.73 0.34
N THR A 266 -3.09 -11.84 1.61
CA THR A 266 -4.44 -12.17 2.10
C THR A 266 -5.42 -11.03 1.83
N ASP A 267 -6.70 -11.25 2.13
CA ASP A 267 -7.72 -10.20 2.06
C ASP A 267 -7.49 -9.09 3.10
N GLU A 268 -6.81 -9.43 4.21
CA GLU A 268 -6.36 -8.50 5.23
C GLU A 268 -5.05 -7.79 4.84
N GLY A 269 -4.48 -8.10 3.68
CA GLY A 269 -3.24 -7.52 3.17
C GLY A 269 -1.98 -8.05 3.87
N LEU A 270 -2.01 -9.24 4.45
CA LEU A 270 -0.81 -9.88 5.02
C LEU A 270 -0.15 -10.80 3.98
N PRO A 271 1.16 -11.03 4.02
CA PRO A 271 1.81 -11.95 3.09
C PRO A 271 1.30 -13.39 3.30
N ASN A 272 1.00 -14.09 2.21
CA ASN A 272 0.69 -15.53 2.19
C ASN A 272 1.93 -16.41 1.97
N VAL A 273 3.08 -15.77 1.90
CA VAL A 273 4.37 -16.40 1.71
C VAL A 273 5.35 -15.94 2.78
N TRP A 274 6.37 -16.76 3.02
CA TRP A 274 7.52 -16.45 3.87
C TRP A 274 8.80 -16.76 3.09
N PHE A 275 9.95 -16.36 3.62
CA PHE A 275 11.27 -16.60 3.01
C PHE A 275 12.31 -16.80 4.12
N TYR A 276 13.43 -17.44 3.78
CA TYR A 276 14.57 -17.51 4.70
C TYR A 276 15.32 -16.17 4.69
N ALA A 277 15.24 -15.44 5.80
CA ALA A 277 15.98 -14.19 5.98
C ALA A 277 17.50 -14.41 6.08
N ARG A 278 17.91 -15.60 6.55
CA ARG A 278 19.29 -16.09 6.46
C ARG A 278 19.39 -16.91 5.17
N ARG A 279 20.31 -16.57 4.28
CA ARG A 279 20.64 -17.46 3.16
C ARG A 279 21.12 -18.80 3.72
N CYS A 280 21.13 -19.84 2.90
CA CYS A 280 22.02 -20.96 3.20
C CYS A 280 23.44 -20.36 3.41
#